data_AF-A0A3D5KL92-F1
#
_entry.id   AF-A0A3D5KL92-F1
#
_cell.length_a   1.000
_cell.length_b   1.000
_cell.length_c   1.000
_cell.angle_alpha   90.00
_cell.angle_beta   90.00
_cell.angle_gamma   90.00
#
_symmetry.space_group_name_H-M   'P 1'
#
loop_
_entity.id
_entity.type
_entity.pdbx_description
1 polymer ?
#
loop_
_entity_poly.entity_id
_entity_poly.type
_entity_poly.pdbx_seq_one_letter_code
_entity_poly.pdbx_strand_id
1 'polypeptide(L)' 'MDEVAERIWNNGCFLIAIDYYGYKISLYSLGTDFYEIFYNPRTNEIEKISLATEDDLKKYLNRISISF' A
#
# COMPACT_ATOMS: atom_id res chain seq x y z
N MET A 1 1.91 19.06 1.56
CA MET A 1 1.39 17.84 0.91
C MET A 1 2.61 16.96 0.70
N ASP A 2 2.63 15.75 1.24
CA ASP A 2 3.84 14.91 1.24
C ASP A 2 4.28 14.60 -0.21
N GLU A 3 5.51 14.98 -0.57
CA GLU A 3 6.08 14.80 -1.91
C GLU A 3 6.08 13.33 -2.36
N VAL A 4 6.23 12.41 -1.40
CA VAL A 4 6.15 10.95 -1.62
C VAL A 4 4.73 10.53 -2.00
N ALA A 5 3.70 11.09 -1.34
CA ALA A 5 2.31 10.79 -1.65
C ALA A 5 1.97 11.25 -3.07
N GLU A 6 2.35 12.47 -3.44
CA GLU A 6 2.09 12.97 -4.80
C GLU A 6 2.75 12.08 -5.87
N ARG A 7 3.98 11.62 -5.63
CA ARG A 7 4.68 10.71 -6.56
C ARG A 7 3.98 9.36 -6.68
N ILE A 8 3.53 8.76 -5.59
CA ILE A 8 2.81 7.48 -5.60
C ILE A 8 1.47 7.62 -6.33
N TRP A 9 0.73 8.71 -6.12
CA TRP A 9 -0.58 8.90 -6.76
C TRP A 9 -0.46 9.15 -8.26
N ASN A 10 0.59 9.87 -8.69
CA ASN A 10 0.78 10.20 -10.09
C ASN A 10 1.48 9.09 -10.89
N ASN A 11 2.38 8.32 -10.25
CA ASN A 11 3.28 7.40 -10.95
C ASN A 11 3.28 5.97 -10.39
N GLY A 12 2.61 5.72 -9.27
CA GLY A 12 2.53 4.40 -8.66
C GLY A 12 1.51 3.51 -9.35
N CYS A 13 1.78 2.20 -9.38
CA CYS A 13 0.83 1.19 -9.82
C CYS A 13 0.16 0.55 -8.59
N PHE A 14 -1.17 0.63 -8.51
CA PHE A 14 -1.93 -0.08 -7.48
C PHE A 14 -1.85 -1.59 -7.73
N LEU A 15 -1.48 -2.35 -6.70
CA LEU A 15 -1.35 -3.81 -6.80
C LEU A 15 -2.52 -4.51 -6.11
N ILE A 16 -2.75 -4.18 -4.83
CA ILE A 16 -3.75 -4.85 -4.01
C ILE A 16 -4.11 -3.99 -2.80
N ALA A 17 -5.31 -4.18 -2.27
CA ALA A 17 -5.70 -3.67 -0.97
C ALA A 17 -6.12 -4.82 -0.06
N ILE A 18 -5.75 -4.74 1.22
CA ILE A 18 -6.12 -5.70 2.25
C ILE A 18 -6.71 -4.99 3.46
N ASP A 19 -7.62 -5.65 4.18
CA ASP A 19 -7.98 -5.24 5.53
C ASP A 19 -6.99 -5.89 6.53
N TYR A 20 -6.37 -5.07 7.37
CA TYR A 20 -5.37 -5.51 8.37
C TYR A 20 -5.39 -4.61 9.60
N TYR A 21 -5.51 -5.21 10.79
CA TYR A 21 -5.65 -4.51 12.09
C TYR A 21 -6.62 -3.32 12.09
N GLY A 22 -7.74 -3.42 11.36
CA GLY A 22 -8.76 -2.37 11.30
C GLY A 22 -8.48 -1.25 10.30
N TYR A 23 -7.37 -1.35 9.56
CA TYR A 23 -7.03 -0.48 8.43
C TYR A 23 -7.37 -1.15 7.11
N LYS A 24 -7.66 -0.32 6.10
CA LYS A 24 -7.51 -0.72 4.70
C LYS A 24 -6.12 -0.30 4.26
N ILE A 25 -5.28 -1.28 3.94
CA ILE A 25 -3.91 -1.04 3.49
C ILE A 25 -3.86 -1.28 1.99
N SER A 26 -3.50 -0.25 1.23
CA SER A 26 -3.27 -0.35 -0.21
C SER A 26 -1.79 -0.42 -0.51
N LEU A 27 -1.37 -1.43 -1.28
CA LEU A 27 0.00 -1.60 -1.74
C LEU A 27 0.16 -1.04 -3.16
N TYR A 28 1.13 -0.14 -3.32
CA TYR A 28 1.52 0.43 -4.60
C TYR A 28 2.98 0.09 -4.92
N SER A 29 3.32 -0.13 -6.19
CA SER A 29 4.71 -0.15 -6.66
C SER A 29 5.05 1.17 -7.35
N LEU A 30 6.24 1.71 -7.07
CA LEU A 30 6.81 2.87 -7.76
C LEU A 30 8.26 2.57 -8.11
N GLY A 31 8.53 2.22 -9.37
CA GLY A 31 9.83 1.72 -9.79
C GLY A 31 10.16 0.38 -9.13
N THR A 32 11.23 0.31 -8.35
CA THR A 32 11.65 -0.87 -7.59
C THR A 32 11.10 -0.91 -6.15
N ASP A 33 10.44 0.15 -5.74
CA ASP A 33 9.98 0.35 -4.36
C ASP A 33 8.50 0.00 -4.24
N PHE A 34 8.11 -0.46 -3.05
CA PHE A 34 6.72 -0.73 -2.69
C PHE A 34 6.30 0.14 -1.52
N TYR A 35 5.09 0.67 -1.57
CA TYR A 35 4.55 1.56 -0.55
C TYR A 35 3.20 1.05 -0.04
N GLU A 36 3.07 0.97 1.28
CA GLU A 36 1.80 0.74 1.98
C GLU A 36 1.16 2.08 2.34
N ILE A 37 -0.10 2.26 1.92
CA ILE A 37 -0.94 3.40 2.31
C ILE A 37 -2.00 2.89 3.26
N PHE A 38 -1.99 3.38 4.50
CA PHE A 38 -2.88 2.97 5.58
C PHE A 38 -4.06 3.94 5.65
N TYR A 39 -5.22 3.47 5.23
CA TYR A 39 -6.48 4.19 5.35
C TYR A 39 -7.25 3.70 6.59
N ASN A 40 -7.63 4.61 7.47
CA ASN A 40 -8.48 4.31 8.60
C ASN A 40 -9.96 4.58 8.23
N PRO A 41 -10.79 3.53 8.10
CA PRO A 41 -12.20 3.70 7.75
C PRO A 41 -13.04 4.36 8.86
N ARG A 42 -12.53 4.46 10.09
CA ARG A 42 -13.24 5.09 11.22
C ARG A 42 -13.11 6.60 11.22
N THR A 43 -11.94 7.11 10.87
CA THR A 43 -11.65 8.57 10.77
C THR A 43 -11.81 9.09 9.35
N ASN A 44 -11.90 8.19 8.36
CA ASN A 44 -12.01 8.52 6.94
C ASN A 44 -10.76 9.27 6.41
N GLU A 45 -9.59 8.87 6.90
CA GLU A 45 -8.31 9.53 6.62
C GLU A 45 -7.20 8.53 6.29
N ILE A 46 -6.19 9.00 5.54
CA ILE A 46 -4.93 8.28 5.37
C ILE A 46 -4.05 8.63 6.55
N GLU A 47 -3.77 7.66 7.41
CA GLU A 47 -2.99 7.89 8.63
C GLU A 47 -1.48 7.73 8.40
N LYS A 48 -1.08 6.93 7.40
CA LYS A 48 0.33 6.63 7.16
C LYS A 48 0.58 6.22 5.71
N ILE A 49 1.72 6.64 5.19
CA ILE A 49 2.34 6.11 3.97
C ILE A 49 3.75 5.65 4.34
N SER A 50 4.12 4.41 4.04
CA SER A 50 5.46 3.90 4.32
C SER A 50 5.99 2.99 3.23
N LEU A 51 7.31 3.05 3.01
CA LEU A 51 8.03 2.07 2.22
C LEU A 51 7.85 0.68 2.88
N ALA A 52 7.42 -0.29 2.10
CA ALA A 52 7.19 -1.65 2.56
C ALA A 52 8.52 -2.36 2.75
N THR A 53 8.69 -3.01 3.90
CA THR A 53 9.78 -3.95 4.14
C THR A 53 9.45 -5.32 3.57
N GLU A 54 10.43 -6.22 3.50
CA GLU A 54 10.18 -7.61 3.10
C GLU A 54 9.12 -8.29 3.99
N ASP A 55 9.14 -8.01 5.30
CA ASP A 55 8.14 -8.55 6.24
C ASP A 55 6.75 -7.97 6.00
N ASP A 56 6.64 -6.71 5.56
CA ASP A 56 5.36 -6.14 5.15
C ASP A 56 4.82 -6.84 3.89
N LEU A 57 5.68 -7.13 2.92
CA LEU A 57 5.32 -7.81 1.68
C LEU A 57 4.81 -9.25 1.91
N LYS A 58 5.27 -9.93 2.96
CA LYS A 58 4.80 -11.29 3.32
C LYS A 58 3.29 -11.36 3.56
N LYS A 59 2.66 -10.27 4.02
CA LYS A 59 1.20 -10.18 4.23
C LYS A 59 0.40 -10.39 2.94
N TYR A 60 1.02 -10.12 1.80
CA TYR A 60 0.39 -10.14 0.48
C TYR A 60 0.66 -11.43 -0.31
N LEU A 61 1.68 -12.21 0.05
CA LEU A 61 2.14 -13.39 -0.71
C LEU A 61 1.02 -14.41 -0.98
N ASN A 62 0.14 -14.66 -0.01
CA ASN A 62 -0.96 -15.61 -0.16
C ASN A 62 -2.22 -14.99 -0.81
N ARG A 63 -2.17 -13.72 -1.21
CA ARG A 63 -3.32 -12.95 -1.71
C ARG A 63 -3.11 -12.37 -3.11
N ILE A 64 -1.90 -12.47 -3.67
CA ILE A 64 -1.62 -12.12 -5.06
C ILE A 64 -1.88 -13.37 -5.91
N SER A 65 -2.97 -13.35 -6.67
CA SER A 65 -3.23 -14.40 -7.66
C SER A 65 -2.39 -14.10 -8.91
N ILE A 66 -1.19 -14.67 -8.99
CA ILE A 66 -0.39 -14.63 -10.22
C ILE A 66 -1.05 -15.61 -11.19
N SER A 67 -1.91 -15.08 -12.06
CA SER A 67 -2.46 -15.87 -13.17
C SER A 67 -1.39 -15.92 -14.26
N PHE A 68 -0.88 -17.12 -14.53
CA PHE A 68 -0.01 -17.41 -15.68
C PHE A 68 -0.85 -17.60 -16.94
#